data_AF-A0A8T3QXD2-F1
#
_entry.id   AF-A0A8T3QXD2-F1
#
_cell.length_a   1.000
_cell.length_b   1.000
_cell.length_c   1.000
_cell.angle_alpha   90.00
_cell.angle_beta   90.00
_cell.angle_gamma   90.00
#
_symmetry.space_group_name_H-M   'P 1'
#
loop_
_entity.id
_entity.type
_entity.pdbx_description
1 polymer ?
#
loop_
_entity_poly.entity_id
_entity_poly.type
_entity_poly.pdbx_seq_one_letter_code
_entity_poly.pdbx_strand_id
1 'polypeptide(L)'
;MTRLIALYPEDWRTRYEAEFLSLLADRPPDPLDRLDIVRGAIDARLHPQVQTAPEGPPEPVPENRWPVRIGWLTLAGGLLWIATILIALNGPIVVESGNTYRDGGAALPLYFGAVVLLCIGLGAAGASLPRRARIGRYAAAIAAIAGFGWAFGPWLLMFGIILSVGLVVVG
;
A
#
# COMPACT_ATOMS: atom_id res chain seq x y z
N MET A 1 -29.30 5.61 -4.16
CA MET A 1 -28.46 4.40 -4.27
C MET A 1 -28.14 4.02 -5.71
N THR A 2 -29.04 4.33 -6.65
CA THR A 2 -28.89 4.14 -8.12
C THR A 2 -27.59 4.68 -8.73
N ARG A 3 -27.01 5.75 -8.15
CA ARG A 3 -25.75 6.34 -8.64
C ARG A 3 -24.52 5.45 -8.44
N LEU A 4 -24.48 4.59 -7.42
CA LEU A 4 -23.33 3.71 -7.18
C LEU A 4 -23.32 2.54 -8.16
N ILE A 5 -24.51 2.01 -8.49
CA ILE A 5 -24.65 0.92 -9.45
C ILE A 5 -24.33 1.39 -10.87
N ALA A 6 -24.65 2.64 -11.20
CA ALA A 6 -24.29 3.24 -12.49
C ALA A 6 -22.77 3.27 -12.78
N LEU A 7 -21.92 3.07 -11.76
CA LEU A 7 -20.48 2.92 -11.96
C LEU A 7 -20.11 1.61 -12.66
N TYR A 8 -20.94 0.57 -12.55
CA TYR A 8 -20.70 -0.71 -13.20
C TYR A 8 -20.94 -0.63 -14.72
N PRO A 9 -20.20 -1.43 -15.53
CA PRO A 9 -20.42 -1.56 -16.97
C PRO A 9 -21.87 -1.98 -17.30
N GLU A 10 -22.37 -1.61 -18.49
CA GLU A 10 -23.74 -1.95 -18.93
C GLU A 10 -23.98 -3.46 -18.99
N ASP A 11 -23.01 -4.23 -19.49
CA ASP A 11 -23.11 -5.70 -19.59
C ASP A 11 -23.26 -6.36 -18.20
N TRP A 12 -22.55 -5.83 -17.20
CA TRP A 12 -22.65 -6.30 -15.82
C TRP A 12 -24.01 -5.98 -15.22
N ARG A 13 -24.47 -4.74 -15.41
CA ARG A 13 -25.76 -4.26 -14.88
C ARG A 13 -26.92 -5.07 -15.44
N THR A 14 -26.92 -5.34 -16.74
CA THR A 14 -27.94 -6.15 -17.40
C THR A 14 -28.14 -7.53 -16.75
N ARG A 15 -27.07 -8.10 -16.16
CA ARG A 15 -27.09 -9.44 -15.56
C ARG A 15 -27.34 -9.44 -14.05
N TYR A 16 -26.75 -8.51 -13.31
CA TYR A 16 -26.69 -8.57 -11.84
C TYR A 16 -27.35 -7.39 -11.12
N GLU A 17 -27.81 -6.35 -11.84
CA GLU A 17 -28.38 -5.16 -11.21
C GLU A 17 -29.60 -5.47 -10.33
N ALA A 18 -30.51 -6.30 -10.81
CA ALA A 18 -31.73 -6.64 -10.08
C ALA A 18 -31.43 -7.41 -8.77
N GLU A 19 -30.53 -8.39 -8.84
CA GLU A 19 -30.09 -9.17 -7.67
C GLU A 19 -29.35 -8.27 -6.66
N PHE A 20 -28.44 -7.43 -7.15
CA PHE A 20 -27.65 -6.54 -6.31
C PHE A 20 -28.51 -5.47 -5.62
N LEU A 21 -29.52 -4.93 -6.31
CA LEU A 21 -30.51 -4.03 -5.71
C LEU A 21 -31.34 -4.71 -4.63
N SER A 22 -31.71 -5.99 -4.81
CA SER A 22 -32.41 -6.76 -3.79
C SER A 22 -31.58 -6.90 -2.52
N LEU A 23 -30.29 -7.24 -2.65
CA LEU A 23 -29.37 -7.38 -1.51
C LEU A 23 -29.17 -6.05 -0.76
N LEU A 24 -29.09 -4.93 -1.49
CA LEU A 24 -28.97 -3.60 -0.90
C LEU A 24 -30.25 -3.12 -0.22
N ALA A 25 -31.41 -3.63 -0.65
CA ALA A 25 -32.70 -3.36 0.00
C ALA A 25 -32.81 -4.10 1.34
N ASP A 26 -32.34 -5.35 1.40
CA ASP A 26 -32.34 -6.16 2.63
C ASP A 26 -31.33 -5.63 3.67
N ARG A 27 -30.20 -5.10 3.21
CA ARG A 27 -29.18 -4.52 4.09
C ARG A 27 -28.63 -3.21 3.51
N PRO A 28 -29.01 -2.05 4.07
CA PRO A 28 -28.44 -0.78 3.66
C PRO A 28 -26.91 -0.77 3.90
N PRO A 29 -26.10 -0.37 2.92
CA PRO A 29 -24.64 -0.42 3.00
C PRO A 29 -24.10 0.68 3.90
N ASP A 30 -23.17 0.28 4.77
CA ASP A 30 -22.36 1.15 5.62
C ASP A 30 -21.35 1.95 4.75
N PRO A 31 -20.69 3.02 5.25
CA PRO A 31 -19.71 3.76 4.46
C PRO A 31 -18.56 2.90 3.91
N LEU A 32 -18.15 1.86 4.63
CA LEU A 32 -17.14 0.91 4.16
C LEU A 32 -17.65 0.07 2.99
N ASP A 33 -18.89 -0.41 3.07
CA ASP A 33 -19.53 -1.17 1.99
C ASP A 33 -19.65 -0.32 0.72
N ARG A 34 -19.95 0.99 0.86
CA ARG A 34 -19.99 1.91 -0.29
C ARG A 34 -18.63 2.05 -0.96
N LEU A 35 -17.55 2.10 -0.17
CA LEU A 35 -16.18 2.14 -0.68
C LEU A 35 -15.84 0.84 -1.42
N ASP A 36 -16.26 -0.30 -0.88
CA ASP A 36 -16.05 -1.60 -1.52
C ASP A 36 -16.84 -1.74 -2.83
N ILE A 37 -18.08 -1.25 -2.88
CA ILE A 37 -18.90 -1.17 -4.10
C ILE A 37 -18.20 -0.32 -5.18
N VAL A 38 -17.65 0.84 -4.81
CA VAL A 38 -16.92 1.69 -5.76
C VAL A 38 -15.67 0.97 -6.27
N ARG A 39 -14.94 0.30 -5.38
CA ARG A 39 -13.75 -0.48 -5.75
C ARG A 39 -14.11 -1.63 -6.71
N GLY A 40 -15.18 -2.35 -6.43
CA GLY A 40 -15.70 -3.41 -7.28
C GLY A 40 -16.15 -2.90 -8.66
N ALA A 41 -16.77 -1.73 -8.73
CA ALA A 41 -17.14 -1.10 -9.99
C ALA A 41 -15.91 -0.70 -10.84
N ILE A 42 -14.87 -0.16 -10.20
CA ILE A 42 -13.60 0.18 -10.87
C ILE A 42 -12.93 -1.10 -11.39
N ASP A 43 -12.86 -2.16 -10.58
CA ASP A 43 -12.28 -3.43 -10.98
C ASP A 43 -13.03 -4.05 -12.17
N ALA A 44 -14.37 -4.05 -12.15
CA ALA A 44 -15.19 -4.54 -13.25
C ALA A 44 -14.99 -3.76 -14.56
N ARG A 45 -14.60 -2.47 -14.49
CA ARG A 45 -14.22 -1.68 -15.67
C ARG A 45 -12.81 -1.95 -16.16
N LEU A 46 -11.86 -2.16 -15.24
CA LEU A 46 -10.46 -2.41 -15.57
C LEU A 46 -10.22 -3.84 -16.06
N HIS A 47 -11.00 -4.79 -15.56
CA HIS A 47 -10.97 -6.20 -15.94
C HIS A 47 -12.36 -6.63 -16.41
N PRO A 48 -12.80 -6.20 -17.61
CA PRO A 48 -14.03 -6.70 -18.19
C PRO A 48 -13.95 -8.23 -18.22
N GLN A 49 -14.88 -8.91 -17.54
CA GLN A 49 -14.95 -10.37 -17.57
C GLN A 49 -15.38 -10.81 -18.97
N VAL A 50 -14.42 -10.84 -19.90
CA VAL A 50 -14.59 -11.46 -21.21
C VAL A 50 -14.88 -12.92 -20.94
N GLN A 51 -16.02 -13.40 -21.43
CA GLN A 51 -16.42 -14.79 -21.30
C GLN A 51 -15.40 -15.69 -22.02
N THR A 52 -14.38 -16.12 -21.30
CA THR A 52 -13.86 -17.46 -21.48
C THR A 52 -14.64 -18.33 -20.50
N ALA A 53 -15.61 -19.08 -21.01
CA ALA A 53 -16.06 -20.29 -20.34
C ALA A 53 -14.79 -21.06 -19.89
N PRO A 54 -14.69 -21.50 -18.63
CA PRO A 54 -13.55 -22.32 -18.23
C PRO A 54 -13.74 -23.72 -18.84
N GLU A 55 -13.37 -23.88 -20.11
CA GLU A 55 -13.03 -25.19 -20.68
C GLU A 55 -11.63 -25.56 -20.18
N GLY A 56 -11.58 -26.02 -18.93
CA GLY A 56 -10.34 -26.49 -18.33
C GLY A 56 -10.56 -26.82 -16.86
N PRO A 57 -9.89 -27.86 -16.33
CA PRO A 57 -9.83 -28.08 -14.89
C PRO A 57 -9.44 -26.75 -14.22
N PRO A 58 -10.06 -26.36 -13.09
CA PRO A 58 -9.69 -25.13 -12.40
C PRO A 58 -8.17 -25.12 -12.22
N GLU A 59 -7.51 -24.10 -12.76
CA GLU A 59 -6.09 -23.89 -12.48
C GLU A 59 -5.93 -23.95 -10.96
N PRO A 60 -5.00 -24.77 -10.43
CA PRO A 60 -4.78 -24.81 -8.99
C PRO A 60 -4.41 -23.40 -8.56
N VAL A 61 -5.31 -22.75 -7.81
CA VAL A 61 -5.02 -21.47 -7.15
C VAL A 61 -3.74 -21.72 -6.37
N PRO A 62 -2.63 -21.01 -6.67
CA PRO A 62 -1.40 -21.26 -5.97
C PRO A 62 -1.69 -21.01 -4.49
N GLU A 63 -1.56 -22.05 -3.68
CA GLU A 63 -1.72 -22.01 -2.21
C GLU A 63 -0.54 -21.21 -1.63
N ASN A 64 -0.33 -19.98 -2.08
CA ASN A 64 0.67 -19.12 -1.52
C ASN A 64 0.08 -18.60 -0.19
N ARG A 65 0.38 -19.27 0.91
CA ARG A 65 0.22 -18.69 2.27
C ARG A 65 1.17 -17.50 2.51
N TRP A 66 1.95 -17.12 1.50
CA TRP A 66 2.98 -16.09 1.53
C TRP A 66 2.48 -14.62 1.60
N PRO A 67 1.41 -14.17 0.91
CA PRO A 67 1.04 -12.76 0.87
C PRO A 67 0.52 -12.25 2.22
N VAL A 68 -0.16 -13.10 3.01
CA VAL A 68 -0.65 -12.74 4.34
C VAL A 68 0.51 -12.51 5.33
N ARG A 69 1.51 -13.39 5.33
CA ARG A 69 2.69 -13.27 6.22
C ARG A 69 3.58 -12.08 5.87
N ILE A 70 3.67 -11.74 4.59
CA ILE A 70 4.43 -10.58 4.11
C ILE A 70 3.76 -9.27 4.55
N GLY A 71 2.42 -9.20 4.48
CA GLY A 71 1.67 -8.05 4.99
C GLY A 71 1.95 -7.74 6.46
N TRP A 72 2.15 -8.77 7.28
CA TRP A 72 2.49 -8.61 8.70
C TRP A 72 3.85 -7.93 8.93
N LEU A 73 4.84 -8.14 8.06
CA LEU A 73 6.15 -7.47 8.20
C LEU A 73 6.04 -5.96 7.97
N THR A 74 5.28 -5.55 6.96
CA THR A 74 5.02 -4.12 6.69
C THR A 74 4.24 -3.48 7.83
N LEU A 75 3.21 -4.17 8.36
CA LEU A 75 2.43 -3.70 9.50
C LEU A 75 3.27 -3.61 10.78
N ALA A 76 4.09 -4.62 11.08
CA ALA A 76 4.99 -4.62 12.21
C ALA A 76 6.03 -3.50 12.08
N GLY A 77 6.60 -3.30 10.89
CA GLY A 77 7.51 -2.19 10.61
C GLY A 77 6.84 -0.82 10.81
N GLY A 78 5.60 -0.65 10.35
CA GLY A 78 4.82 0.58 10.56
C GLY A 78 4.49 0.83 12.03
N LEU A 79 4.13 -0.20 12.80
CA LEU A 79 3.89 -0.05 14.24
C LEU A 79 5.18 0.30 14.99
N LEU A 80 6.29 -0.34 14.63
CA LEU A 80 7.60 -0.07 15.20
C LEU A 80 8.09 1.36 14.88
N TRP A 81 7.73 1.86 13.69
CA TRP A 81 7.96 3.24 13.30
C TRP A 81 7.20 4.24 14.19
N ILE A 82 5.92 3.98 14.45
CA ILE A 82 5.11 4.81 15.37
C ILE A 82 5.73 4.79 16.77
N ALA A 83 6.10 3.61 17.27
CA ALA A 83 6.77 3.48 18.57
C ALA A 83 8.08 4.27 18.64
N THR A 84 8.86 4.26 17.56
CA THR A 84 10.10 5.05 17.43
C THR A 84 9.83 6.54 17.59
N ILE A 85 8.82 7.09 16.90
CA ILE A 85 8.43 8.50 17.02
C ILE A 85 8.02 8.83 18.46
N LEU A 86 7.17 7.99 19.06
CA LEU A 86 6.70 8.21 20.42
C LEU A 86 7.86 8.22 21.42
N ILE A 87 8.82 7.30 21.31
CA ILE A 87 9.97 7.24 22.21
C ILE A 87 10.91 8.43 21.98
N ALA A 88 11.17 8.81 20.73
CA ALA A 88 12.00 9.98 20.43
C ALA A 88 11.38 11.28 20.99
N LEU A 89 10.06 11.45 20.86
CA LEU A 89 9.35 12.63 21.37
C LEU A 89 9.23 12.64 22.91
N ASN A 90 9.23 11.47 23.55
CA ASN A 90 9.13 11.34 25.01
C ASN A 90 10.48 11.06 25.69
N GLY A 91 11.59 11.11 24.94
CA GLY A 91 12.94 10.91 25.46
C GLY A 91 13.31 11.93 26.54
N PRO A 92 14.24 11.58 27.45
CA PRO A 92 14.65 12.45 28.54
C PRO A 92 15.24 13.76 28.01
N ILE A 93 14.95 14.86 28.70
CA ILE A 93 15.55 16.16 28.37
C ILE A 93 16.96 16.18 28.95
N VAL A 94 17.95 16.33 28.08
CA VAL A 94 19.35 16.46 28.44
C VAL A 94 19.75 17.93 28.29
N VAL A 95 20.37 18.47 29.33
CA VAL A 95 20.92 19.83 29.34
C VAL A 95 22.43 19.71 29.37
N GLU A 96 23.07 20.03 28.26
CA GLU A 96 24.52 19.88 28.10
C GLU A 96 25.09 21.15 27.44
N SER A 97 26.07 21.76 28.10
CA SER A 97 26.86 22.88 27.55
C SER A 97 26.04 24.06 26.99
N GLY A 98 24.92 24.39 27.64
CA GLY A 98 24.03 25.48 27.21
C GLY A 98 22.98 25.12 26.16
N ASN A 99 22.98 23.88 25.66
CA ASN A 99 21.92 23.35 24.82
C ASN A 99 20.98 22.46 25.63
N THR A 100 19.68 22.61 25.39
CA THR A 100 18.64 21.73 25.94
C THR A 100 18.01 20.98 24.78
N TYR A 101 18.16 19.65 24.76
CA TYR A 101 17.59 18.79 23.73
C TYR A 101 16.94 17.55 24.35
N ARG A 102 16.02 16.91 23.60
CA ARG A 102 15.51 15.59 23.98
C ARG A 102 16.43 14.52 23.42
N ASP A 103 16.90 13.64 24.29
CA ASP A 103 17.70 12.49 23.87
C ASP A 103 16.79 11.44 23.22
N GLY A 104 16.92 11.31 21.90
CA GLY A 104 16.23 10.30 21.11
C GLY A 104 17.02 8.99 20.95
N GLY A 105 18.17 8.83 21.61
CA GLY A 105 19.07 7.69 21.42
C GLY A 105 18.42 6.33 21.66
N ALA A 106 17.50 6.25 22.63
CA ALA A 106 16.73 5.05 22.92
C ALA A 106 15.82 4.60 21.76
N ALA A 107 15.45 5.51 20.85
CA ALA A 107 14.63 5.20 19.68
C ALA A 107 15.44 4.58 18.53
N LEU A 108 16.77 4.71 18.51
CA LEU A 108 17.62 4.28 17.39
C LEU A 108 17.51 2.79 17.03
N PRO A 109 17.52 1.84 17.98
CA PRO A 109 17.38 0.41 17.63
C PRO A 109 16.01 0.09 17.00
N LEU A 110 14.95 0.73 17.51
CA LEU A 110 13.59 0.56 16.99
C LEU A 110 13.44 1.18 15.61
N TYR A 111 14.06 2.33 15.41
CA TYR A 111 14.16 3.00 14.12
C TYR A 111 14.76 2.09 13.05
N PHE A 112 15.95 1.52 13.31
CA PHE A 112 16.60 0.60 12.38
C PHE A 112 15.75 -0.65 12.11
N GLY A 113 15.17 -1.23 13.16
CA GLY A 113 14.24 -2.35 13.01
C GLY A 113 13.05 -2.00 12.12
N ALA A 114 12.46 -0.82 12.29
CA ALA A 114 11.31 -0.37 11.52
C ALA A 114 11.66 -0.20 10.04
N VAL A 115 12.78 0.45 9.73
CA VAL A 115 13.26 0.65 8.36
C VAL A 115 13.51 -0.70 7.67
N VAL A 116 14.21 -1.62 8.34
CA VAL A 116 14.50 -2.95 7.79
C VAL A 116 13.21 -3.73 7.51
N LEU A 117 12.28 -3.76 8.47
CA LEU A 117 11.00 -4.45 8.31
C LEU A 117 10.15 -3.85 7.18
N LEU A 118 10.12 -2.52 7.06
CA LEU A 118 9.40 -1.84 5.98
C LEU A 118 10.02 -2.15 4.61
N CYS A 119 11.35 -2.09 4.47
CA CYS A 119 12.03 -2.42 3.22
C CYS A 119 11.81 -3.89 2.82
N ILE A 120 11.92 -4.82 3.75
CA ILE A 120 11.67 -6.25 3.50
C ILE A 120 10.20 -6.47 3.14
N GLY A 121 9.27 -5.87 3.89
CA GLY A 121 7.83 -5.97 3.64
C GLY A 121 7.43 -5.45 2.27
N LEU A 122 7.92 -4.27 1.88
CA LEU A 122 7.68 -3.67 0.56
C LEU A 122 8.33 -4.49 -0.57
N GLY A 123 9.58 -4.94 -0.40
CA GLY A 123 10.28 -5.76 -1.38
C GLY A 123 9.58 -7.10 -1.60
N ALA A 124 9.15 -7.75 -0.52
CA ALA A 124 8.41 -9.00 -0.58
C ALA A 124 7.00 -8.80 -1.18
N ALA A 125 6.31 -7.70 -0.88
CA ALA A 125 5.04 -7.35 -1.51
C ALA A 125 5.21 -7.17 -3.02
N GLY A 126 6.25 -6.44 -3.45
CA GLY A 126 6.60 -6.32 -4.87
C GLY A 126 6.94 -7.67 -5.52
N ALA A 127 7.69 -8.53 -4.85
CA ALA A 127 8.03 -9.86 -5.35
C ALA A 127 6.82 -10.80 -5.48
N SER A 128 5.80 -10.61 -4.64
CA SER A 128 4.56 -11.40 -4.67
C SER A 128 3.61 -11.04 -5.83
N LEU A 129 3.83 -9.91 -6.50
CA LEU A 129 3.02 -9.48 -7.63
C LEU A 129 3.28 -10.36 -8.89
N PRO A 130 2.24 -10.64 -9.70
CA PRO A 130 2.39 -11.37 -10.96
C PRO A 130 3.45 -10.73 -11.87
N ARG A 131 4.20 -11.52 -12.64
CA ARG A 131 5.23 -11.02 -13.59
C ARG A 131 4.70 -9.95 -14.57
N ARG A 132 3.40 -10.00 -14.88
CA ARG A 132 2.70 -9.02 -15.72
C ARG A 132 2.50 -7.65 -15.06
N ALA A 133 2.45 -7.58 -13.74
CA ALA A 133 2.25 -6.34 -12.97
C ALA A 133 3.57 -5.54 -12.79
N ARG A 134 4.26 -5.24 -13.91
CA ARG A 134 5.59 -4.59 -13.89
C ARG A 134 5.57 -3.25 -13.14
N ILE A 135 4.53 -2.44 -13.34
CA ILE A 135 4.36 -1.13 -12.70
C ILE A 135 4.36 -1.26 -11.17
N GLY A 136 3.58 -2.19 -10.61
CA GLY A 136 3.51 -2.40 -9.17
C GLY A 136 4.84 -2.87 -8.56
N ARG A 137 5.60 -3.68 -9.30
CA ARG A 137 6.93 -4.14 -8.86
C ARG A 137 7.94 -3.00 -8.82
N TYR A 138 7.98 -2.17 -9.87
CA TYR A 138 8.85 -0.99 -9.89
C TYR A 138 8.44 0.02 -8.82
N ALA A 139 7.14 0.26 -8.62
CA ALA A 139 6.65 1.14 -7.57
C ALA A 139 7.08 0.66 -6.18
N ALA A 140 6.97 -0.63 -5.88
CA ALA A 140 7.42 -1.20 -4.60
C ALA A 140 8.94 -1.08 -4.41
N ALA A 141 9.74 -1.32 -5.45
CA ALA A 141 11.19 -1.17 -5.39
C ALA A 141 11.61 0.29 -5.20
N ILE A 142 11.01 1.22 -5.95
CA ILE A 142 11.25 2.66 -5.82
C ILE A 142 10.85 3.13 -4.41
N ALA A 143 9.69 2.70 -3.90
CA ALA A 143 9.25 3.04 -2.55
C ALA A 143 10.21 2.52 -1.47
N ALA A 144 10.72 1.29 -1.61
CA ALA A 144 11.69 0.73 -0.67
C ALA A 144 13.03 1.49 -0.69
N ILE A 145 13.55 1.81 -1.88
CA ILE A 145 14.80 2.58 -2.05
C ILE A 145 14.65 4.01 -1.55
N ALA A 146 13.56 4.69 -1.93
CA ALA A 146 13.28 6.05 -1.51
C ALA A 146 13.04 6.13 -0.01
N GLY A 147 12.28 5.20 0.57
CA GLY A 147 12.06 5.12 2.02
C GLY A 147 13.35 4.87 2.80
N PHE A 148 14.20 3.97 2.30
CA PHE A 148 15.53 3.74 2.88
C PHE A 148 16.43 4.98 2.79
N GLY A 149 16.47 5.63 1.62
CA GLY A 149 17.23 6.86 1.42
C GLY A 149 16.75 8.00 2.33
N TRP A 150 15.44 8.17 2.46
CA TRP A 150 14.84 9.15 3.37
C TRP A 150 15.24 8.89 4.82
N ALA A 151 15.27 7.62 5.23
CA ALA A 151 15.64 7.25 6.59
C ALA A 151 17.07 7.68 6.95
N PHE A 152 18.05 7.50 6.07
CA PHE A 152 19.44 7.81 6.40
C PHE A 152 19.84 9.25 6.07
N GLY A 153 19.05 9.93 5.25
CA GLY A 153 19.28 11.33 4.90
C GLY A 153 18.07 11.89 4.17
N PRO A 154 17.09 12.47 4.87
CA PRO A 154 15.94 13.12 4.25
C PRO A 154 16.35 14.15 3.18
N TRP A 155 17.48 14.82 3.41
CA TRP A 155 18.12 15.76 2.49
C TRP A 155 18.66 15.11 1.21
N LEU A 156 19.03 13.82 1.21
CA LEU A 156 19.49 13.09 0.03
C LEU A 156 18.37 12.91 -1.01
N LEU A 157 17.10 12.83 -0.56
CA LEU A 157 15.97 12.79 -1.49
C LEU A 157 15.76 14.11 -2.22
N MET A 158 16.10 15.25 -1.60
CA MET A 158 16.06 16.53 -2.29
C MET A 158 17.05 16.56 -3.46
N PHE A 159 18.24 15.97 -3.31
CA PHE A 159 19.18 15.81 -4.42
C PHE A 159 18.60 14.96 -5.56
N GLY A 160 17.94 13.84 -5.23
CA GLY A 160 17.29 12.98 -6.22
C GLY A 160 16.16 13.67 -6.99
N ILE A 161 15.33 14.46 -6.30
CA ILE A 161 14.28 15.28 -6.91
C ILE A 161 14.88 16.37 -7.80
N ILE A 162 15.89 17.10 -7.31
CA ILE A 162 16.58 18.16 -8.09
C ILE A 162 17.22 17.58 -9.36
N LEU A 163 17.89 16.42 -9.26
CA LEU A 163 18.47 15.73 -10.42
C LEU A 163 17.41 15.29 -11.43
N SER A 164 16.29 14.75 -10.95
CA SER A 164 15.18 14.30 -11.81
C SER A 164 14.52 15.46 -12.53
N VAL A 165 14.31 16.59 -11.84
CA VAL A 165 13.80 17.83 -12.45
C VAL A 165 14.80 18.39 -13.45
N GLY A 166 16.10 18.40 -13.13
CA GLY A 166 17.15 18.84 -14.05
C GLY A 166 17.20 18.01 -15.35
N LEU A 167 17.03 16.69 -15.26
CA LEU A 167 16.94 15.80 -16.41
C LEU A 167 15.74 16.07 -17.31
N VAL A 168 14.59 16.45 -16.74
CA VAL A 168 13.37 16.79 -17.49
C VAL A 168 13.45 18.19 -18.13
N VAL A 169 14.23 19.10 -17.55
CA VAL A 169 14.41 20.47 -18.08
C VAL A 169 15.47 20.51 -19.19
N VAL A 170 16.46 19.61 -19.14
CA VAL A 170 17.58 19.56 -20.10
C VAL A 170 17.34 18.57 -21.23
N GLY A 171 16.52 17.54 -21.03
CA GLY A 171 16.12 16.55 -22.05
C GLY A 171 14.86 16.93 -22.80
#